data_AF-A0AAW0X288-F1
#
_entry.id   AF-A0AAW0X288-F1
#
_cell.length_a   1.000
_cell.length_b   1.000
_cell.length_c   1.000
_cell.angle_alpha   90.00
_cell.angle_beta   90.00
_cell.angle_gamma   90.00
#
_symmetry.space_group_name_H-M   'P 1'
#
loop_
_entity.id
_entity.type
_entity.pdbx_description
1 polymer ?
#
loop_
_entity_poly.entity_id
_entity_poly.type
_entity_poly.pdbx_seq_one_letter_code
_entity_poly.pdbx_strand_id
1 'polypeptide(L)'
;QGSRREELRRLRSVLADTHTFLTNQDGVGLQLPAEVNKEYESLQEELKILGATSPELVSQFYHERYQEQLKEGPSASRTLVLNAAFTETGLRVHVVQGPGEQAGGVLVKIRVEPQEWFPLADPCKTHLAKGDPAVFNEIFRFPSVLQDHLGGEQGGVLTLQLRTPRLLGSSVVHCEAVFPLSELPRIPEASVLSIQHLRVPLTRPWKLTSYKPLEALKSRALDKIAVDFLKVLSERWEPRDSSIQIQDSQKLRATFARASSVRNSMKGGRKMLTYKYVAENKLSLP
;
A
#
# COMPACT_ATOMS: atom_id res chain seq x y z
N GLN A 1 20.07 7.67 -26.57
CA GLN A 1 19.21 7.08 -25.50
C GLN A 1 19.40 5.56 -25.30
N GLY A 2 20.07 4.82 -26.20
CA GLY A 2 20.32 3.37 -26.02
C GLY A 2 21.35 2.99 -24.94
N SER A 3 22.45 3.74 -24.82
CA SER A 3 23.58 3.42 -23.93
C SER A 3 23.20 3.17 -22.46
N ARG A 4 22.29 3.98 -21.90
CA ARG A 4 21.90 3.89 -20.48
C ARG A 4 21.00 2.68 -20.20
N ARG A 5 20.22 2.24 -21.20
CA ARG A 5 19.42 1.01 -21.11
C ARG A 5 20.29 -0.24 -21.17
N GLU A 6 21.33 -0.21 -22.00
CA GLU A 6 22.36 -1.26 -22.07
C GLU A 6 23.12 -1.41 -20.75
N GLU A 7 23.53 -0.28 -20.15
CA GLU A 7 24.22 -0.26 -18.85
C GLU A 7 23.34 -0.81 -17.72
N LEU A 8 22.06 -0.41 -17.67
CA LEU A 8 21.14 -0.93 -16.66
C LEU A 8 20.87 -2.43 -16.84
N ARG A 9 20.82 -2.93 -18.08
CA ARG A 9 20.72 -4.38 -18.34
C ARG A 9 21.96 -5.13 -17.87
N ARG A 10 23.16 -4.61 -18.16
CA ARG A 10 24.42 -5.21 -17.70
C ARG A 10 24.52 -5.21 -16.18
N LEU A 11 24.18 -4.10 -15.53
CA LEU A 11 24.17 -4.02 -14.07
C LEU A 11 23.20 -5.05 -13.46
N ARG A 12 22.01 -5.18 -14.04
CA ARG A 12 21.00 -6.15 -13.59
C ARG A 12 21.45 -7.59 -13.79
N SER A 13 22.17 -7.88 -14.88
CA SER A 13 22.80 -9.19 -15.10
C SER A 13 23.86 -9.49 -14.06
N VAL A 14 24.80 -8.58 -13.83
CA VAL A 14 25.88 -8.75 -12.85
C VAL A 14 25.31 -8.96 -11.44
N LEU A 15 24.28 -8.20 -11.06
CA LEU A 15 23.62 -8.37 -9.77
C LEU A 15 22.89 -9.72 -9.67
N ALA A 16 22.28 -10.20 -10.75
CA ALA A 16 21.65 -11.52 -10.79
C ALA A 16 22.69 -12.65 -10.69
N ASP A 17 23.79 -12.58 -11.44
CA ASP A 17 24.86 -13.57 -11.42
C ASP A 17 25.57 -13.61 -10.06
N THR A 18 25.79 -12.44 -9.45
CA THR A 18 26.36 -12.33 -8.10
C THR A 18 25.40 -12.93 -7.07
N HIS A 19 24.09 -12.68 -7.21
CA HIS A 19 23.07 -13.28 -6.35
C HIS A 19 23.04 -14.81 -6.47
N THR A 20 23.14 -15.35 -7.69
CA THR A 20 23.21 -16.81 -7.91
C THR A 20 24.46 -17.42 -7.32
N PHE A 21 25.64 -16.80 -7.50
CA PHE A 21 26.89 -17.30 -6.91
C PHE A 21 26.87 -17.32 -5.38
N LEU A 22 26.24 -16.30 -4.77
CA LEU A 22 26.15 -16.19 -3.33
C LEU A 22 25.00 -17.01 -2.73
N THR A 23 24.10 -17.59 -3.54
CA THR A 23 23.01 -18.46 -3.07
C THR A 23 23.31 -19.93 -3.34
N ASN A 24 23.16 -20.77 -2.32
CA ASN A 24 23.35 -22.22 -2.48
C ASN A 24 22.06 -22.89 -2.99
N GLN A 25 21.55 -22.50 -4.17
CA GLN A 25 20.30 -23.06 -4.71
C GLN A 25 20.48 -24.47 -5.28
N ASP A 26 21.68 -24.82 -5.77
CA ASP A 26 21.97 -26.12 -6.41
C ASP A 26 23.35 -26.72 -6.05
N GLY A 27 23.95 -26.34 -4.91
CA GLY A 27 25.32 -26.78 -4.56
C GLY A 27 26.44 -26.02 -5.27
N VAL A 28 26.10 -24.99 -6.06
CA VAL A 28 27.03 -24.18 -6.87
C VAL A 28 27.53 -22.92 -6.13
N GLY A 29 26.98 -22.62 -4.95
CA GLY A 29 27.32 -21.44 -4.15
C GLY A 29 28.25 -21.73 -2.96
N LEU A 30 28.68 -20.68 -2.27
CA LEU A 30 29.46 -20.81 -1.04
C LEU A 30 28.65 -21.57 0.03
N GLN A 31 29.20 -22.68 0.55
CA GLN A 31 28.69 -23.32 1.76
C GLN A 31 29.11 -22.48 2.96
N LEU A 32 28.23 -21.57 3.37
CA LEU A 32 28.48 -20.69 4.50
C LEU A 32 28.06 -21.40 5.81
N PRO A 33 28.77 -21.17 6.93
CA PRO A 33 28.33 -21.60 8.26
C PRO A 33 26.90 -21.11 8.55
N ALA A 34 26.15 -21.82 9.40
CA ALA A 34 24.73 -21.52 9.66
C ALA A 34 24.47 -20.07 10.12
N GLU A 35 25.38 -19.48 10.90
CA GLU A 35 25.28 -18.07 11.30
C GLU A 35 25.44 -17.11 10.12
N VAL A 36 26.38 -17.40 9.22
CA VAL A 36 26.66 -16.59 8.02
C VAL A 36 25.54 -16.74 6.98
N ASN A 37 24.92 -17.92 6.88
CA ASN A 37 23.70 -18.11 6.09
C ASN A 37 22.57 -17.22 6.59
N LYS A 38 22.37 -17.11 7.91
CA LYS A 38 21.33 -16.25 8.48
C LYS A 38 21.59 -14.77 8.22
N GLU A 39 22.84 -14.33 8.33
CA GLU A 39 23.24 -12.96 7.98
C GLU A 39 23.05 -12.68 6.48
N TYR A 40 23.41 -13.65 5.65
CA TYR A 40 23.24 -13.58 4.21
C TYR A 40 21.75 -13.52 3.81
N GLU A 41 20.90 -14.38 4.36
CA GLU A 41 19.45 -14.35 4.18
C GLU A 41 18.86 -12.99 4.61
N SER A 42 19.29 -12.48 5.77
CA SER A 42 18.89 -11.15 6.24
C SER A 42 19.29 -10.04 5.25
N LEU A 43 20.51 -10.10 4.70
CA LEU A 43 20.99 -9.15 3.69
C LEU A 43 20.18 -9.27 2.39
N GLN A 44 19.83 -10.47 1.96
CA GLN A 44 18.99 -10.68 0.77
C GLN A 44 17.59 -10.12 0.95
N GLU A 45 16.97 -10.33 2.11
CA GLU A 45 15.68 -9.71 2.44
C GLU A 45 15.76 -8.19 2.38
N GLU A 46 16.82 -7.60 2.96
CA GLU A 46 17.01 -6.15 2.98
C GLU A 46 17.23 -5.59 1.57
N LEU A 47 18.10 -6.23 0.77
CA LEU A 47 18.34 -5.85 -0.63
C LEU A 47 17.07 -5.99 -1.48
N LYS A 48 16.25 -7.02 -1.24
CA LYS A 48 14.96 -7.20 -1.92
C LYS A 48 14.01 -6.04 -1.63
N ILE A 49 13.92 -5.62 -0.37
CA ILE A 49 13.10 -4.47 0.04
C ILE A 49 13.65 -3.16 -0.55
N LEU A 50 14.96 -2.94 -0.49
CA LEU A 50 15.57 -1.73 -1.05
C LEU A 50 15.42 -1.66 -2.58
N GLY A 51 15.52 -2.80 -3.26
CA GLY A 51 15.39 -2.92 -4.72
C GLY A 51 13.96 -2.91 -5.25
N ALA A 52 12.94 -3.11 -4.41
CA ALA A 52 11.55 -3.15 -4.82
C ALA A 52 11.04 -1.79 -5.35
N THR A 53 10.07 -1.77 -6.26
CA THR A 53 9.40 -0.52 -6.66
C THR A 53 8.46 -0.01 -5.56
N SER A 54 8.07 1.27 -5.60
CA SER A 54 7.18 1.82 -4.56
C SER A 54 5.81 1.13 -4.53
N PRO A 55 5.17 0.79 -5.68
CA PRO A 55 3.99 -0.07 -5.69
C PRO A 55 4.23 -1.46 -5.08
N GLU A 56 5.37 -2.09 -5.37
CA GLU A 56 5.73 -3.39 -4.76
C GLU A 56 5.85 -3.29 -3.23
N LEU A 57 6.44 -2.22 -2.71
CA LEU A 57 6.50 -1.98 -1.26
C LEU A 57 5.12 -1.75 -0.65
N VAL A 58 4.22 -1.06 -1.35
CA VAL A 58 2.83 -0.89 -0.92
C VAL A 58 2.09 -2.24 -0.89
N SER A 59 2.28 -3.07 -1.91
CA SER A 59 1.73 -4.43 -1.96
C SER A 59 2.27 -5.30 -0.81
N GLN A 60 3.59 -5.28 -0.56
CA GLN A 60 4.23 -6.01 0.54
C GLN A 60 3.69 -5.57 1.90
N PHE A 61 3.53 -4.26 2.13
CA PHE A 61 2.91 -3.72 3.33
C PHE A 61 1.50 -4.33 3.54
N TYR A 62 0.67 -4.35 2.50
CA TYR A 62 -0.67 -4.90 2.62
C TYR A 62 -0.70 -6.43 2.81
N HIS A 63 0.28 -7.15 2.28
CA HIS A 63 0.43 -8.57 2.55
C HIS A 63 0.80 -8.82 4.01
N GLU A 64 1.74 -8.07 4.58
CA GLU A 64 2.07 -8.15 6.02
C GLU A 64 0.82 -7.85 6.88
N ARG A 65 0.03 -6.84 6.50
CA ARG A 65 -1.24 -6.51 7.15
C ARG A 65 -2.28 -7.63 7.07
N TYR A 66 -2.39 -8.29 5.93
CA TYR A 66 -3.27 -9.44 5.78
C TYR A 66 -2.85 -10.60 6.69
N GLN A 67 -1.56 -10.89 6.78
CA GLN A 67 -1.04 -11.94 7.68
C GLN A 67 -1.31 -11.63 9.15
N GLU A 68 -1.22 -10.37 9.57
CA GLU A 68 -1.63 -9.96 10.92
C GLU A 68 -3.13 -10.11 11.15
N GLN A 69 -3.95 -9.73 10.16
CA GLN A 69 -5.41 -9.90 10.22
C GLN A 69 -5.81 -11.36 10.44
N LEU A 70 -5.10 -12.32 9.81
CA LEU A 70 -5.35 -13.75 10.02
C LEU A 70 -5.05 -14.20 11.46
N LYS A 71 -4.10 -13.56 12.15
CA LYS A 71 -3.72 -13.91 13.53
C LYS A 71 -4.73 -13.45 14.58
N GLU A 72 -5.48 -12.37 14.33
CA GLU A 72 -6.47 -11.86 15.29
C GLU A 72 -7.72 -12.75 15.41
N GLY A 73 -7.98 -13.60 14.42
CA GLY A 73 -9.10 -14.55 14.42
C GLY A 73 -10.51 -13.90 14.39
N PRO A 74 -11.58 -14.69 14.20
CA PRO A 74 -12.95 -14.19 14.07
C PRO A 74 -13.63 -13.79 15.41
N SER A 75 -12.95 -13.96 16.55
CA SER A 75 -13.46 -13.54 17.88
C SER A 75 -13.37 -12.02 18.12
N ALA A 76 -12.87 -11.25 17.16
CA ALA A 76 -12.85 -9.80 17.26
C ALA A 76 -14.30 -9.25 17.25
N SER A 77 -14.61 -8.39 18.21
CA SER A 77 -15.88 -7.63 18.34
C SER A 77 -16.28 -6.84 17.07
N ARG A 78 -15.43 -6.80 16.03
CA ARG A 78 -15.62 -6.04 14.79
C ARG A 78 -15.44 -6.95 13.58
N THR A 79 -16.54 -7.46 13.06
CA THR A 79 -16.57 -8.31 11.87
C THR A 79 -17.31 -7.59 10.74
N LEU A 80 -16.70 -7.51 9.56
CA LEU A 80 -17.36 -7.10 8.32
C LEU A 80 -17.91 -8.34 7.61
N VAL A 81 -19.17 -8.28 7.18
CA VAL A 81 -19.79 -9.33 6.37
C VAL A 81 -19.85 -8.86 4.94
N LEU A 82 -19.21 -9.60 4.05
CA LEU A 82 -19.10 -9.25 2.63
C LEU A 82 -19.03 -10.48 1.75
N ASN A 83 -19.16 -10.26 0.46
CA ASN A 83 -18.90 -11.26 -0.56
C ASN A 83 -18.06 -10.59 -1.64
N ALA A 84 -16.91 -11.16 -1.98
CA ALA A 84 -16.04 -10.66 -3.03
C ALA A 84 -15.61 -11.82 -3.91
N ALA A 85 -15.69 -11.64 -5.23
CA ALA A 85 -15.31 -12.66 -6.19
C ALA A 85 -14.97 -12.05 -7.54
N PHE A 86 -14.16 -12.77 -8.31
CA PHE A 86 -13.98 -12.50 -9.73
C PHE A 86 -15.10 -13.14 -10.54
N THR A 87 -15.63 -12.36 -11.46
CA THR A 87 -16.59 -12.77 -12.49
C THR A 87 -15.96 -12.56 -13.87
N GLU A 88 -16.65 -13.00 -14.92
CA GLU A 88 -16.28 -12.72 -16.31
C GLU A 88 -16.19 -11.22 -16.62
N THR A 89 -16.90 -10.39 -15.85
CA THR A 89 -16.95 -8.93 -16.03
C THR A 89 -15.99 -8.17 -15.12
N GLY A 90 -15.17 -8.88 -14.33
CA GLY A 90 -14.22 -8.32 -13.39
C GLY A 90 -14.58 -8.58 -11.92
N LEU A 91 -13.92 -7.83 -11.02
CA LEU A 91 -14.09 -7.97 -9.58
C LEU A 91 -15.44 -7.40 -9.12
N ARG A 92 -16.21 -8.21 -8.40
CA ARG A 92 -17.45 -7.83 -7.72
C ARG A 92 -17.25 -7.86 -6.21
N VAL A 93 -17.73 -6.83 -5.52
CA VAL A 93 -17.68 -6.71 -4.06
C VAL A 93 -19.05 -6.31 -3.52
N HIS A 94 -19.68 -7.17 -2.74
CA HIS A 94 -20.95 -6.95 -2.07
C HIS A 94 -20.70 -6.76 -0.57
N VAL A 95 -20.88 -5.53 -0.10
CA VAL A 95 -20.76 -5.20 1.32
C VAL A 95 -22.13 -5.33 1.96
N VAL A 96 -22.28 -6.29 2.87
CA VAL A 96 -23.59 -6.64 3.44
C VAL A 96 -23.84 -5.83 4.71
N GLN A 97 -23.00 -6.02 5.72
CA GLN A 97 -23.11 -5.35 7.01
C GLN A 97 -21.77 -5.31 7.73
N GLY A 98 -21.60 -4.43 8.70
CA GLY A 98 -20.43 -4.36 9.55
C GLY A 98 -20.76 -3.77 10.93
N PRO A 99 -19.75 -3.59 11.79
CA PRO A 99 -19.96 -2.90 13.06
C PRO A 99 -20.33 -1.45 12.78
N GLY A 100 -21.29 -0.95 13.55
CA GLY A 100 -21.89 0.36 13.31
C GLY A 100 -21.73 1.36 14.44
N GLU A 101 -22.29 2.55 14.24
CA GLU A 101 -22.29 3.64 15.21
C GLU A 101 -23.63 4.37 15.13
N GLN A 102 -24.41 4.36 16.21
CA GLN A 102 -25.78 4.92 16.17
C GLN A 102 -25.83 6.43 15.92
N ALA A 103 -24.96 7.20 16.57
CA ALA A 103 -25.01 8.66 16.52
C ALA A 103 -24.50 9.24 15.19
N GLY A 104 -23.28 8.84 14.78
CA GLY A 104 -22.60 9.39 13.61
C GLY A 104 -22.81 8.60 12.32
N GLY A 105 -23.23 7.34 12.42
CA GLY A 105 -23.19 6.41 11.30
C GLY A 105 -21.78 6.05 10.84
N VAL A 106 -21.68 5.00 10.03
CA VAL A 106 -20.43 4.53 9.43
C VAL A 106 -20.60 4.31 7.93
N LEU A 107 -19.50 4.33 7.21
CA LEU A 107 -19.42 3.92 5.81
C LEU A 107 -18.20 3.04 5.58
N VAL A 108 -18.23 2.22 4.54
CA VAL A 108 -17.10 1.41 4.10
C VAL A 108 -16.53 2.01 2.82
N LYS A 109 -15.25 2.38 2.85
CA LYS A 109 -14.49 2.76 1.63
C LYS A 109 -13.77 1.53 1.09
N ILE A 110 -13.90 1.30 -0.21
CA ILE A 110 -13.37 0.13 -0.91
C ILE A 110 -12.33 0.60 -1.92
N ARG A 111 -11.18 -0.07 -1.97
CA ARG A 111 -10.11 0.21 -2.95
C ARG A 111 -9.41 -1.07 -3.38
N VAL A 112 -8.88 -1.04 -4.59
CA VAL A 112 -7.88 -2.01 -5.03
C VAL A 112 -6.52 -1.33 -4.96
N GLU A 113 -5.56 -1.95 -4.29
CA GLU A 113 -4.24 -1.37 -4.02
C GLU A 113 -3.14 -2.35 -4.50
N PRO A 114 -1.96 -1.85 -4.93
CA PRO A 114 -1.61 -0.45 -5.12
C PRO A 114 -2.36 0.19 -6.30
N GLN A 115 -2.80 1.44 -6.15
CA GLN A 115 -3.55 2.16 -7.18
C GLN A 115 -2.82 2.22 -8.54
N GLU A 116 -1.49 2.25 -8.52
CA GLU A 116 -0.65 2.32 -9.72
C GLU A 116 -0.77 1.08 -10.61
N TRP A 117 -1.11 -0.07 -10.03
CA TRP A 117 -1.38 -1.29 -10.79
C TRP A 117 -2.81 -1.32 -11.33
N PHE A 118 -3.73 -0.58 -10.73
CA PHE A 118 -5.15 -0.56 -11.11
C PHE A 118 -5.62 0.87 -11.40
N PRO A 119 -5.05 1.55 -12.42
CA PRO A 119 -5.29 2.98 -12.65
C PRO A 119 -6.74 3.31 -13.01
N LEU A 120 -7.52 2.33 -13.45
CA LEU A 120 -8.95 2.47 -13.79
C LEU A 120 -9.89 2.02 -12.66
N ALA A 121 -9.36 1.51 -11.54
CA ALA A 121 -10.15 1.08 -10.40
C ALA A 121 -10.30 2.23 -9.39
N ASP A 122 -11.30 3.08 -9.61
CA ASP A 122 -11.56 4.21 -8.72
C ASP A 122 -12.09 3.76 -7.35
N PRO A 123 -11.64 4.39 -6.24
CA PRO A 123 -12.15 4.11 -4.91
C PRO A 123 -13.66 4.32 -4.76
N CYS A 124 -14.37 3.29 -4.29
CA CYS A 124 -15.80 3.33 -4.04
C CYS A 124 -16.13 3.51 -2.54
N LYS A 125 -17.35 3.91 -2.21
CA LYS A 125 -17.85 4.01 -0.83
C LYS A 125 -19.31 3.57 -0.76
N THR A 126 -19.69 2.92 0.34
CA THR A 126 -21.09 2.71 0.69
C THR A 126 -21.76 4.02 1.08
N HIS A 127 -23.09 3.99 1.15
CA HIS A 127 -23.85 5.00 1.86
C HIS A 127 -23.48 5.02 3.35
N LEU A 128 -23.86 6.11 4.02
CA LEU A 128 -23.73 6.27 5.45
C LEU A 128 -24.83 5.46 6.16
N ALA A 129 -24.47 4.38 6.84
CA ALA A 129 -25.40 3.53 7.57
C ALA A 129 -25.35 3.84 9.07
N LYS A 130 -26.52 3.96 9.69
CA LYS A 130 -26.68 4.14 11.14
C LYS A 130 -27.21 2.84 11.76
N GLY A 131 -26.95 2.66 13.05
CA GLY A 131 -27.29 1.43 13.78
C GLY A 131 -26.06 0.59 14.08
N ASP A 132 -26.24 -0.47 14.86
CA ASP A 132 -25.22 -1.49 15.12
C ASP A 132 -25.91 -2.86 15.19
N PRO A 133 -25.71 -3.77 14.21
CA PRO A 133 -24.81 -3.63 13.07
C PRO A 133 -25.28 -2.57 12.06
N ALA A 134 -24.32 -1.95 11.37
CA ALA A 134 -24.60 -1.10 10.22
C ALA A 134 -24.85 -1.98 8.99
N VAL A 135 -26.04 -1.84 8.38
CA VAL A 135 -26.43 -2.58 7.18
C VAL A 135 -26.19 -1.71 5.95
N PHE A 136 -25.39 -2.20 5.02
CA PHE A 136 -25.06 -1.51 3.77
C PHE A 136 -25.80 -2.12 2.59
N ASN A 137 -25.68 -3.44 2.43
CA ASN A 137 -26.25 -4.23 1.33
C ASN A 137 -26.00 -3.62 -0.07
N GLU A 138 -24.75 -3.22 -0.35
CA GLU A 138 -24.37 -2.55 -1.59
C GLU A 138 -23.36 -3.35 -2.40
N ILE A 139 -23.51 -3.33 -3.73
CA ILE A 139 -22.67 -4.06 -4.68
C ILE A 139 -21.85 -3.08 -5.50
N PHE A 140 -20.54 -3.30 -5.53
CA PHE A 140 -19.57 -2.56 -6.31
C PHE A 140 -18.93 -3.48 -7.35
N ARG A 141 -18.62 -2.92 -8.51
CA ARG A 141 -17.95 -3.62 -9.61
C ARG A 141 -16.72 -2.85 -10.03
N PHE A 142 -15.63 -3.55 -10.27
CA PHE A 142 -14.39 -3.02 -10.81
C PHE A 142 -14.09 -3.75 -12.14
N PRO A 143 -14.69 -3.30 -13.26
CA PRO A 143 -14.60 -4.03 -14.53
C PRO A 143 -13.19 -4.12 -15.10
N SER A 144 -12.32 -3.19 -14.74
CA SER A 144 -10.91 -3.19 -15.15
C SER A 144 -10.03 -4.16 -14.35
N VAL A 145 -10.55 -4.73 -13.25
CA VAL A 145 -9.81 -5.64 -12.38
C VAL A 145 -10.26 -7.05 -12.72
N LEU A 146 -9.65 -7.60 -13.77
CA LEU A 146 -9.92 -8.95 -14.26
C LEU A 146 -9.16 -10.00 -13.44
N GLN A 147 -9.60 -11.25 -13.55
CA GLN A 147 -9.03 -12.38 -12.79
C GLN A 147 -7.55 -12.65 -13.11
N ASP A 148 -7.12 -12.34 -14.32
CA ASP A 148 -5.79 -12.52 -14.90
C ASP A 148 -5.02 -11.20 -15.00
N HIS A 149 -5.51 -10.15 -14.33
CA HIS A 149 -4.86 -8.86 -14.30
C HIS A 149 -3.47 -9.00 -13.65
N LEU A 150 -2.41 -8.54 -14.34
CA LEU A 150 -1.02 -8.63 -13.87
C LEU A 150 -0.83 -8.09 -12.45
N GLY A 151 -1.48 -6.98 -12.12
CA GLY A 151 -1.46 -6.42 -10.76
C GLY A 151 -2.00 -7.38 -9.69
N GLY A 152 -2.96 -8.25 -10.01
CA GLY A 152 -3.44 -9.30 -9.12
C GLY A 152 -2.38 -10.38 -8.90
N GLU A 153 -1.73 -10.84 -9.97
CA GLU A 153 -0.62 -11.81 -9.91
C GLU A 153 0.61 -11.26 -9.16
N GLN A 154 0.84 -9.96 -9.23
CA GLN A 154 1.92 -9.26 -8.53
C GLN A 154 1.66 -9.03 -7.03
N GLY A 155 0.50 -9.47 -6.51
CA GLY A 155 0.13 -9.25 -5.11
C GLY A 155 -0.74 -8.02 -4.89
N GLY A 156 -1.65 -7.73 -5.81
CA GLY A 156 -2.68 -6.72 -5.60
C GLY A 156 -3.64 -7.14 -4.48
N VAL A 157 -4.21 -6.17 -3.78
CA VAL A 157 -5.12 -6.41 -2.67
C VAL A 157 -6.41 -5.59 -2.80
N LEU A 158 -7.51 -6.12 -2.28
CA LEU A 158 -8.72 -5.38 -1.96
C LEU A 158 -8.65 -4.88 -0.51
N THR A 159 -8.89 -3.59 -0.30
CA THR A 159 -8.97 -2.99 1.04
C THR A 159 -10.37 -2.45 1.31
N LEU A 160 -10.90 -2.75 2.50
CA LEU A 160 -12.18 -2.25 2.99
C LEU A 160 -11.96 -1.50 4.29
N GLN A 161 -12.32 -0.22 4.33
CA GLN A 161 -12.04 0.66 5.46
C GLN A 161 -13.34 1.17 6.06
N LEU A 162 -13.60 0.80 7.31
CA LEU A 162 -14.72 1.32 8.07
C LEU A 162 -14.40 2.72 8.58
N ARG A 163 -15.26 3.68 8.25
CA ARG A 163 -15.03 5.10 8.48
C ARG A 163 -16.23 5.78 9.10
N THR A 164 -16.00 6.69 10.03
CA THR A 164 -17.01 7.66 10.48
C THR A 164 -16.72 9.01 9.83
N PRO A 165 -17.66 9.61 9.09
CA PRO A 165 -17.48 10.94 8.52
C PRO A 165 -17.35 11.98 9.64
N ARG A 166 -16.54 13.02 9.39
CA ARG A 166 -16.47 14.19 10.25
C ARG A 166 -17.33 15.30 9.65
N LEU A 167 -17.88 16.15 10.53
CA LEU A 167 -18.54 17.39 10.11
C LEU A 167 -17.61 18.29 9.31
N LEU A 168 -16.31 18.31 9.66
CA LEU A 168 -15.25 19.04 8.96
C LEU A 168 -14.02 18.14 8.82
N GLY A 169 -13.43 18.12 7.61
CA GLY A 169 -12.22 17.35 7.31
C GLY A 169 -12.47 15.91 6.86
N SER A 170 -11.40 15.10 6.84
CA SER A 170 -11.44 13.71 6.38
C SER A 170 -12.12 12.78 7.40
N SER A 171 -12.86 11.78 6.91
CA SER A 171 -13.41 10.71 7.76
C SER A 171 -12.32 9.99 8.54
N VAL A 172 -12.62 9.61 9.77
CA VAL A 172 -11.72 8.80 10.62
C VAL A 172 -11.82 7.35 10.18
N VAL A 173 -10.70 6.67 9.95
CA VAL A 173 -10.69 5.21 9.75
C VAL A 173 -10.61 4.53 11.11
N HIS A 174 -11.58 3.69 11.45
CA HIS A 174 -11.58 2.96 12.72
C HIS A 174 -10.86 1.63 12.63
N CYS A 175 -10.99 0.96 11.50
CA CYS A 175 -10.43 -0.34 11.21
C CYS A 175 -10.50 -0.62 9.71
N GLU A 176 -9.74 -1.61 9.27
CA GLU A 176 -9.66 -2.07 7.90
C GLU A 176 -9.71 -3.59 7.83
N ALA A 177 -10.16 -4.09 6.68
CA ALA A 177 -9.94 -5.44 6.23
C ALA A 177 -9.14 -5.41 4.93
N VAL A 178 -8.23 -6.36 4.78
CA VAL A 178 -7.38 -6.54 3.59
C VAL A 178 -7.61 -7.95 3.04
N PHE A 179 -7.63 -8.07 1.72
CA PHE A 179 -7.72 -9.34 0.99
C PHE A 179 -6.75 -9.35 -0.18
N PRO A 180 -5.82 -10.31 -0.27
CA PRO A 180 -5.12 -10.54 -1.51
C PRO A 180 -6.12 -10.89 -2.60
N LEU A 181 -5.97 -10.27 -3.78
CA LEU A 181 -6.84 -10.60 -4.91
C LEU A 181 -6.69 -12.07 -5.30
N SER A 182 -5.50 -12.66 -5.13
CA SER A 182 -5.24 -14.08 -5.37
C SER A 182 -6.10 -15.04 -4.53
N GLU A 183 -6.61 -14.59 -3.38
CA GLU A 183 -7.46 -15.40 -2.48
C GLU A 183 -8.95 -15.29 -2.82
N LEU A 184 -9.33 -14.43 -3.76
CA LEU A 184 -10.74 -14.26 -4.11
C LEU A 184 -11.21 -15.36 -5.06
N PRO A 185 -12.37 -15.98 -4.78
CA PRO A 185 -12.91 -17.03 -5.63
C PRO A 185 -13.24 -16.51 -7.03
N ARG A 186 -13.13 -17.40 -8.01
CA ARG A 186 -13.54 -17.16 -9.39
C ARG A 186 -14.84 -17.90 -9.64
N ILE A 187 -15.85 -17.19 -10.12
CA ILE A 187 -17.17 -17.76 -10.31
C ILE A 187 -17.82 -17.27 -11.61
N PRO A 188 -18.72 -18.06 -12.20
CA PRO A 188 -19.61 -17.58 -13.27
C PRO A 188 -20.58 -16.52 -12.74
N GLU A 189 -20.98 -15.55 -13.58
CA GLU A 189 -21.94 -14.50 -13.20
C GLU A 189 -23.28 -15.10 -12.72
N ALA A 190 -23.72 -16.20 -13.34
CA ALA A 190 -24.94 -16.92 -12.95
C ALA A 190 -24.89 -17.47 -11.51
N SER A 191 -23.70 -17.71 -10.95
CA SER A 191 -23.50 -18.27 -9.62
C SER A 191 -23.34 -17.21 -8.54
N VAL A 192 -23.41 -15.91 -8.88
CA VAL A 192 -23.17 -14.81 -7.94
C VAL A 192 -24.08 -14.85 -6.70
N LEU A 193 -25.33 -15.30 -6.87
CA LEU A 193 -26.31 -15.41 -5.79
C LEU A 193 -26.00 -16.56 -4.80
N SER A 194 -25.16 -17.50 -5.20
CA SER A 194 -24.81 -18.70 -4.41
C SER A 194 -23.56 -18.53 -3.56
N ILE A 195 -22.84 -17.42 -3.72
CA ILE A 195 -21.60 -17.18 -2.98
C ILE A 195 -21.93 -16.95 -1.49
N GLN A 196 -21.25 -17.71 -0.63
CA GLN A 196 -21.38 -17.53 0.80
C GLN A 196 -20.78 -16.20 1.26
N HIS A 197 -21.45 -15.54 2.20
CA HIS A 197 -20.91 -14.35 2.83
C HIS A 197 -19.69 -14.70 3.69
N LEU A 198 -18.59 -13.99 3.45
CA LEU A 198 -17.37 -14.02 4.24
C LEU A 198 -17.55 -13.14 5.47
N ARG A 199 -17.15 -13.67 6.63
CA ARG A 199 -17.05 -12.94 7.90
C ARG A 199 -15.61 -12.58 8.14
N VAL A 200 -15.30 -11.29 8.07
CA VAL A 200 -13.93 -10.80 8.02
C VAL A 200 -13.62 -10.00 9.27
N PRO A 201 -12.58 -10.36 10.04
CA PRO A 201 -12.16 -9.54 11.17
C PRO A 201 -11.64 -8.19 10.66
N LEU A 202 -12.17 -7.12 11.22
CA LEU A 202 -11.68 -5.77 10.98
C LEU A 202 -10.57 -5.47 11.98
N THR A 203 -9.37 -5.24 11.48
CA THR A 203 -8.19 -4.98 12.31
C THR A 203 -7.78 -3.52 12.22
N ARG A 204 -6.91 -3.10 13.13
CA ARG A 204 -6.19 -1.83 13.03
C ARG A 204 -4.75 -2.15 12.67
N PRO A 205 -4.07 -1.31 11.86
CA PRO A 205 -2.63 -1.43 11.77
C PRO A 205 -2.04 -1.15 13.15
N TRP A 206 -1.50 -2.20 13.74
CA TRP A 206 -0.78 -2.09 15.00
C TRP A 206 0.62 -1.58 14.69
N LYS A 207 1.06 -0.52 15.38
CA LYS A 207 2.42 0.05 15.31
C LYS A 207 3.00 0.13 13.87
N LEU A 208 2.60 1.17 13.12
CA LEU A 208 3.08 1.41 11.74
C LEU A 208 4.62 1.45 11.56
N THR A 209 5.41 1.50 12.63
CA THR A 209 6.88 1.43 12.60
C THR A 209 7.47 0.04 12.47
N SER A 210 6.69 -1.04 12.60
CA SER A 210 7.22 -2.42 12.53
C SER A 210 7.34 -2.96 11.10
N TYR A 211 6.72 -2.32 10.12
CA TYR A 211 6.69 -2.82 8.74
C TYR A 211 7.94 -2.37 7.98
N LYS A 212 8.81 -3.32 7.61
CA LYS A 212 10.01 -3.04 6.81
C LYS A 212 9.68 -2.30 5.50
N PRO A 213 8.58 -2.63 4.76
CA PRO A 213 8.22 -1.90 3.55
C PRO A 213 7.91 -0.42 3.79
N LEU A 214 7.35 -0.07 4.97
CA LEU A 214 7.08 1.33 5.30
C LEU A 214 8.37 2.12 5.57
N GLU A 215 9.37 1.52 6.22
CA GLU A 215 10.68 2.17 6.40
C GLU A 215 11.36 2.42 5.04
N ALA A 216 11.30 1.44 4.13
CA ALA A 216 11.81 1.60 2.78
C ALA A 216 11.05 2.67 1.97
N LEU A 217 9.73 2.81 2.15
CA LEU A 217 8.96 3.89 1.54
C LEU A 217 9.33 5.27 2.13
N LYS A 218 9.60 5.36 3.45
CA LYS A 218 9.97 6.61 4.11
C LYS A 218 11.30 7.18 3.60
N SER A 219 12.23 6.32 3.18
CA SER A 219 13.51 6.77 2.61
C SER A 219 13.35 7.38 1.20
N ARG A 220 12.21 7.15 0.53
CA ARG A 220 11.92 7.61 -0.85
C ARG A 220 11.25 8.98 -0.90
N ALA A 221 11.86 9.98 -0.25
CA ALA A 221 11.28 11.32 -0.10
C ALA A 221 10.95 12.07 -1.42
N LEU A 222 11.52 11.64 -2.55
CA LEU A 222 11.26 12.24 -3.87
C LEU A 222 10.31 11.43 -4.76
N ASP A 223 10.00 10.19 -4.37
CA ASP A 223 9.07 9.34 -5.09
C ASP A 223 7.62 9.76 -4.78
N LYS A 224 6.88 10.13 -5.82
CA LYS A 224 5.50 10.61 -5.67
C LYS A 224 4.57 9.52 -5.11
N ILE A 225 4.72 8.27 -5.54
CA ILE A 225 3.89 7.14 -5.09
C ILE A 225 4.11 6.90 -3.61
N ALA A 226 5.38 6.83 -3.19
CA ALA A 226 5.73 6.64 -1.78
C ALA A 226 5.22 7.79 -0.90
N VAL A 227 5.40 9.04 -1.36
CA VAL A 227 4.95 10.23 -0.64
C VAL A 227 3.44 10.27 -0.51
N ASP A 228 2.70 10.08 -1.60
CA ASP A 228 1.24 10.14 -1.60
C ASP A 228 0.66 9.00 -0.75
N PHE A 229 1.20 7.78 -0.87
CA PHE A 229 0.78 6.64 -0.06
C PHE A 229 0.99 6.87 1.43
N LEU A 230 2.19 7.26 1.85
CA LEU A 230 2.52 7.50 3.26
C LEU A 230 1.72 8.68 3.83
N LYS A 231 1.41 9.70 3.01
CA LYS A 231 0.59 10.85 3.43
C LYS A 231 -0.82 10.35 3.75
N VAL A 232 -1.39 9.64 2.80
CA VAL A 232 -2.70 9.02 2.93
C VAL A 232 -2.74 8.06 4.12
N LEU A 233 -1.68 7.28 4.37
CA LEU A 233 -1.58 6.40 5.54
C LEU A 233 -1.55 7.19 6.86
N SER A 234 -0.81 8.30 6.92
CA SER A 234 -0.72 9.17 8.11
C SER A 234 -2.00 9.96 8.41
N GLU A 235 -2.83 10.22 7.41
CA GLU A 235 -4.13 10.87 7.55
C GLU A 235 -5.24 9.86 7.90
N ARG A 236 -5.08 8.57 7.53
CA ARG A 236 -6.08 7.52 7.76
C ARG A 236 -6.27 7.21 9.24
N TRP A 237 -5.19 7.22 10.03
CA TRP A 237 -5.20 6.68 11.39
C TRP A 237 -5.00 7.79 12.42
N GLU A 238 -6.03 8.06 13.22
CA GLU A 238 -5.89 8.86 14.44
C GLU A 238 -5.59 7.98 15.65
N PRO A 239 -4.59 8.34 16.48
CA PRO A 239 -4.28 7.60 17.70
C PRO A 239 -5.45 7.67 18.68
N ARG A 240 -5.90 6.50 19.19
CA ARG A 240 -6.67 6.48 20.45
C ARG A 240 -5.78 6.27 21.68
N ASP A 241 -4.57 5.72 21.49
CA ASP A 241 -3.52 5.69 22.51
C ASP A 241 -2.45 6.73 22.18
N SER A 242 -2.51 7.84 22.90
CA SER A 242 -1.93 9.14 22.56
C SER A 242 -0.41 9.25 22.68
N SER A 243 0.32 8.20 23.04
CA SER A 243 1.77 8.35 23.30
C SER A 243 2.62 7.82 22.16
N ILE A 244 2.42 6.55 21.78
CA ILE A 244 3.31 5.86 20.83
C ILE A 244 2.87 6.10 19.38
N GLN A 245 1.57 5.99 19.09
CA GLN A 245 1.04 6.24 17.74
C GLN A 245 1.02 7.74 17.37
N ILE A 246 0.90 8.64 18.36
CA ILE A 246 1.12 10.08 18.14
C ILE A 246 2.57 10.32 17.71
N GLN A 247 3.55 9.72 18.38
CA GLN A 247 4.94 9.86 17.97
C GLN A 247 5.18 9.32 16.56
N ASP A 248 4.59 8.19 16.18
CA ASP A 248 4.82 7.59 14.86
C ASP A 248 4.13 8.37 13.73
N SER A 249 2.89 8.82 13.95
CA SER A 249 2.20 9.71 13.01
C SER A 249 2.86 11.09 12.93
N GLN A 250 3.38 11.63 14.04
CA GLN A 250 4.18 12.87 14.05
C GLN A 250 5.52 12.68 13.34
N LYS A 251 6.22 11.55 13.53
CA LYS A 251 7.45 11.22 12.79
C LYS A 251 7.17 11.15 11.29
N LEU A 252 6.11 10.47 10.88
CA LEU A 252 5.66 10.44 9.48
C LEU A 252 5.41 11.87 8.95
N ARG A 253 4.61 12.67 9.67
CA ARG A 253 4.32 14.08 9.32
C ARG A 253 5.57 14.95 9.27
N ALA A 254 6.53 14.76 10.18
CA ALA A 254 7.79 15.47 10.22
C ALA A 254 8.69 15.12 9.04
N THR A 255 8.74 13.84 8.64
CA THR A 255 9.41 13.39 7.42
C THR A 255 8.84 14.10 6.19
N PHE A 256 7.51 14.27 6.12
CA PHE A 256 6.87 15.03 5.04
C PHE A 256 7.18 16.52 5.06
N ALA A 257 7.17 17.15 6.24
CA ALA A 257 7.53 18.56 6.37
C ALA A 257 8.98 18.79 5.89
N ARG A 258 9.90 17.88 6.22
CA ARG A 258 11.29 17.91 5.72
C ARG A 258 11.38 17.70 4.21
N ALA A 259 10.72 16.68 3.65
CA ALA A 259 10.73 16.43 2.21
C ALA A 259 10.15 17.62 1.40
N SER A 260 9.10 18.25 1.91
CA SER A 260 8.48 19.43 1.30
C SER A 260 9.39 20.66 1.38
N SER A 261 10.09 20.84 2.51
CA SER A 261 11.09 21.90 2.69
C SER A 261 12.28 21.75 1.74
N VAL A 262 12.81 20.53 1.57
CA VAL A 262 13.88 20.22 0.61
C VAL A 262 13.44 20.52 -0.82
N ARG A 263 12.21 20.11 -1.21
CA ARG A 263 11.65 20.39 -2.54
C ARG A 263 11.49 21.90 -2.80
N ASN A 264 11.08 22.67 -1.79
CA ASN A 264 10.95 24.14 -1.89
C ASN A 264 12.31 24.84 -1.93
N SER A 265 13.30 24.37 -1.17
CA SER A 265 14.68 24.87 -1.22
C SER A 265 15.33 24.64 -2.59
N MET A 266 15.11 23.47 -3.22
CA MET A 266 15.60 23.19 -4.57
C MET A 266 14.92 24.06 -5.66
N LYS A 267 13.64 24.41 -5.49
CA LYS A 267 12.95 25.36 -6.39
C LYS A 267 13.42 26.80 -6.19
N GLY A 268 13.75 27.20 -4.97
CA GLY A 268 14.36 28.51 -4.66
C GLY A 268 15.79 28.64 -5.19
N GLY A 269 16.60 27.59 -5.04
CA GLY A 269 17.97 27.53 -5.56
C GLY A 269 18.05 27.58 -7.09
N ARG A 270 17.10 26.96 -7.80
CA ARG A 270 17.01 27.07 -9.27
C ARG A 270 16.73 28.49 -9.74
N LYS A 271 15.91 29.28 -9.01
CA LYS A 271 15.69 30.70 -9.33
C LYS A 271 16.95 31.54 -9.06
N MET A 272 17.70 31.26 -8.00
CA MET A 272 18.96 31.99 -7.73
C MET A 272 20.07 31.69 -8.74
N LEU A 273 20.15 30.46 -9.25
CA LEU A 273 21.11 30.09 -10.30
C LEU A 273 20.77 30.72 -11.66
N THR A 274 19.49 30.94 -11.98
CA THR A 274 19.12 31.65 -13.22
C THR A 274 19.43 33.14 -13.17
N TYR A 275 19.32 33.77 -11.99
CA TYR A 275 19.69 35.20 -11.85
C TYR A 275 21.21 35.44 -11.83
N LYS A 276 22.03 34.49 -11.34
CA LYS A 276 23.49 34.61 -11.44
C LYS A 276 24.02 34.38 -12.86
N TYR A 277 23.45 33.43 -13.62
CA TYR A 277 23.92 33.13 -14.97
C TYR A 277 23.59 34.22 -16.01
N VAL A 278 22.56 35.04 -15.79
CA VAL A 278 22.21 36.16 -16.67
C VAL A 278 22.97 37.45 -16.31
N ALA A 279 23.44 37.58 -15.06
CA ALA A 279 24.25 38.73 -14.64
C ALA A 279 25.73 38.62 -15.06
N GLU A 280 26.28 37.41 -15.16
CA GLU A 280 27.69 37.20 -15.51
C GLU A 280 27.98 37.13 -17.02
N ASN A 281 26.95 37.06 -17.89
CA ASN A 281 27.10 36.92 -19.35
C ASN A 281 26.70 38.17 -20.17
N LYS A 282 26.67 39.37 -19.57
CA LYS A 282 26.39 40.64 -20.28
C LYS A 282 27.61 41.56 -20.46
N LEU A 283 28.84 41.05 -20.29
CA LEU A 283 30.07 41.80 -20.54
C LEU A 283 31.04 40.96 -21.36
N SER A 284 30.72 40.79 -22.64
CA SER A 284 31.69 40.67 -23.74
C SER A 284 30.94 40.30 -25.00
N LEU A 285 30.95 41.21 -25.97
CA LEU A 285 31.22 40.97 -27.39
C LEU A 285 31.12 42.34 -28.10
N PRO A 286 31.91 42.53 -29.18
CA PRO A 286 32.51 43.81 -29.58
C PRO A 286 31.55 44.86 -30.13
#